data_AF-A0A935EJ71-F1
#
_entry.id   AF-A0A935EJ71-F1
#
_cell.length_a   1.000
_cell.length_b   1.000
_cell.length_c   1.000
_cell.angle_alpha   90.00
_cell.angle_beta   90.00
_cell.angle_gamma   90.00
#
_symmetry.space_group_name_H-M   'P 1'
#
loop_
_entity.id
_entity.type
_entity.pdbx_description
1 polymer ?
#
loop_
_entity_poly.entity_id
_entity_poly.type
_entity_poly.pdbx_seq_one_letter_code
_entity_poly.pdbx_strand_id
1 'polypeptide(L)'
;MRHDIPVRVTVKQPLQGVVMKVQRGKDGLLDPILKTPEELVFEFDLTVDLSQNAPKFLGKYSHGPKDARFLYVNAGTYARQHPTAWGAGQSYH
;
A
#
# COMPACT_ATOMS: atom_id res chain seq x y z
N MET A 1 22.37 -6.63 -10.20
CA MET A 1 22.74 -5.94 -8.95
C MET A 1 21.46 -5.58 -8.22
N ARG A 2 21.43 -5.66 -6.88
CA ARG A 2 20.26 -5.27 -6.09
C ARG A 2 20.47 -3.88 -5.50
N HIS A 3 19.41 -3.09 -5.52
CA HIS A 3 19.37 -1.75 -4.97
C HIS A 3 18.10 -1.59 -4.13
N ASP A 4 18.21 -0.90 -3.00
CA ASP A 4 17.03 -0.43 -2.28
C ASP A 4 16.73 1.00 -2.74
N ILE A 5 15.50 1.21 -3.21
CA ILE A 5 15.01 2.51 -3.64
C ILE A 5 13.99 3.03 -2.63
N PRO A 6 14.15 4.24 -2.09
CA PRO A 6 13.13 4.85 -1.26
C PRO A 6 11.93 5.24 -2.13
N VAL A 7 10.73 4.86 -1.70
CA VAL A 7 9.48 5.18 -2.38
C VAL A 7 8.60 6.00 -1.43
N ARG A 8 8.06 7.11 -1.96
CA ARG A 8 7.03 7.90 -1.31
C ARG A 8 5.72 7.78 -2.09
N VAL A 9 4.65 7.39 -1.42
CA VAL A 9 3.28 7.41 -1.96
C VAL A 9 2.50 8.51 -1.27
N THR A 10 1.93 9.42 -2.05
CA THR A 10 1.05 10.48 -1.55
C THR A 10 -0.36 10.25 -2.08
N VAL A 11 -1.31 10.01 -1.16
CA VAL A 11 -2.74 9.96 -1.48
C VAL A 11 -3.28 11.36 -1.26
N LYS A 12 -3.73 12.03 -2.33
CA LYS A 12 -4.38 13.34 -2.24
C LYS A 12 -5.87 13.19 -1.96
N GLN A 13 -6.43 14.13 -1.20
CA GLN A 13 -7.85 14.19 -0.83
C GLN A 13 -8.36 12.84 -0.29
N PRO A 14 -7.74 12.29 0.77
CA PRO A 14 -8.15 11.00 1.33
C PRO A 14 -9.60 11.05 1.82
N LEU A 15 -10.28 9.91 1.73
CA LEU A 15 -11.65 9.78 2.21
C LEU A 15 -11.71 10.10 3.71
N GLN A 16 -12.47 11.13 4.07
CA GLN A 16 -12.62 11.55 5.46
C GLN A 16 -13.25 10.44 6.30
N GLY A 17 -12.74 10.25 7.51
CA GLY A 17 -13.19 9.19 8.41
C GLY A 17 -12.82 7.77 8.00
N VAL A 18 -12.15 7.56 6.86
CA VAL A 18 -11.71 6.23 6.40
C VAL A 18 -10.20 6.08 6.65
N VAL A 19 -9.83 5.02 7.37
CA VAL A 19 -8.43 4.64 7.57
C VAL A 19 -7.89 4.08 6.26
N MET A 20 -6.73 4.54 5.84
CA MET A 20 -5.99 3.97 4.72
C MET A 20 -4.58 3.58 5.14
N LYS A 21 -4.10 2.42 4.68
CA LYS A 21 -2.79 1.86 5.02
C LYS A 21 -2.17 1.15 3.82
N VAL A 22 -0.84 1.20 3.68
CA VAL A 22 -0.13 0.44 2.65
C VAL A 22 0.02 -1.03 3.07
N GLN A 23 -0.24 -1.98 2.17
CA GLN A 23 -0.06 -3.41 2.45
C GLN A 23 1.43 -3.75 2.60
N ARG A 24 1.75 -4.56 3.61
CA ARG A 24 3.10 -5.04 3.92
C ARG A 24 3.12 -6.56 4.06
N GLY A 25 3.43 -7.26 2.98
CA GLY A 25 3.42 -8.72 2.92
C GLY A 25 1.98 -9.25 2.91
N LYS A 26 1.76 -10.43 3.49
CA LYS A 26 0.43 -11.05 3.49
C LYS A 26 -0.57 -10.34 4.40
N ASP A 27 -0.16 -10.04 5.63
CA ASP A 27 -1.08 -9.55 6.68
C ASP A 27 -0.64 -8.21 7.31
N GLY A 28 0.56 -7.72 7.00
CA GLY A 28 1.07 -6.49 7.56
C GLY A 28 0.46 -5.25 6.91
N LEU A 29 0.38 -4.16 7.68
CA LEU A 29 -0.05 -2.86 7.20
C LEU A 29 0.95 -1.80 7.66
N LEU A 30 1.15 -0.78 6.85
CA LEU A 30 1.97 0.38 7.13
C LEU A 30 1.07 1.61 7.25
N ASP A 31 1.15 2.27 8.40
CA ASP A 31 0.49 3.55 8.65
C ASP A 31 1.17 4.69 7.90
N PRO A 32 0.42 5.75 7.52
CA PRO A 32 1.02 6.92 6.91
C PRO A 32 1.91 7.66 7.92
N ILE A 33 3.02 8.23 7.42
CA ILE A 33 3.92 9.08 8.20
C ILE A 33 3.38 10.52 8.33
N LEU A 34 2.49 10.94 7.43
CA LEU A 34 1.76 12.20 7.48
C LEU A 34 0.28 11.92 7.21
N LYS A 35 -0.60 12.51 8.03
CA LYS A 35 -2.04 12.41 7.89
C LYS A 35 -2.68 13.78 8.07
N THR A 36 -3.23 14.32 6.99
CA THR A 36 -4.00 15.57 6.96
C THR A 36 -5.32 15.34 6.21
N PRO A 37 -6.30 16.26 6.29
CA PRO A 37 -7.49 16.21 5.44
C PRO A 37 -7.18 16.27 3.93
N GLU A 38 -6.04 16.85 3.54
CA GLU A 38 -5.64 17.06 2.15
C GLU A 38 -4.77 15.92 1.60
N GLU A 39 -4.01 15.24 2.46
CA GLU A 39 -3.14 14.15 2.03
C GLU A 39 -2.76 13.13 3.10
N LEU A 40 -2.46 11.91 2.64
CA LEU A 40 -1.72 10.89 3.37
C LEU A 40 -0.38 10.64 2.68
N VAL A 41 0.71 10.54 3.45
CA VAL A 41 2.04 10.20 2.93
C VAL A 41 2.53 8.91 3.55
N PHE A 42 3.02 8.00 2.70
CA PHE A 42 3.66 6.75 3.10
C PHE A 42 5.07 6.71 2.55
N GLU A 43 6.01 6.20 3.34
CA GLU A 43 7.40 6.00 2.92
C GLU A 43 7.85 4.59 3.25
N PHE A 44 8.52 3.97 2.29
CA PHE A 44 9.09 2.64 2.44
C PHE A 44 10.09 2.34 1.33
N ASP A 45 10.97 1.38 1.58
CA ASP A 45 11.95 0.93 0.57
C ASP A 45 11.40 -0.24 -0.26
N LEU A 46 11.67 -0.18 -1.56
CA LEU A 46 11.55 -1.32 -2.46
C LEU A 46 12.93 -1.83 -2.84
N THR A 47 13.12 -3.14 -2.83
CA THR A 47 14.33 -3.74 -3.40
C THR A 47 14.09 -3.98 -4.88
N VAL A 48 14.99 -3.49 -5.74
CA VAL A 48 14.97 -3.72 -7.18
C VAL A 48 16.20 -4.52 -7.58
N ASP A 49 15.97 -5.62 -8.30
CA ASP A 49 17.03 -6.41 -8.93
C ASP A 49 17.13 -6.05 -10.42
N LEU A 50 18.27 -5.45 -10.79
CA LEU A 50 18.61 -5.02 -12.15
C LEU A 50 19.59 -5.99 -12.85
N SER A 51 19.77 -7.21 -12.34
CA SER A 51 20.63 -8.22 -12.98
C SER A 51 20.07 -8.83 -14.28
N GLN A 52 18.91 -8.39 -14.72
CA GLN A 52 18.16 -8.96 -15.84
C GLN A 52 17.73 -7.82 -16.78
N ASN A 53 17.29 -8.17 -17.98
CA ASN A 53 16.90 -7.18 -19.00
C ASN A 53 15.74 -6.25 -18.57
N ALA A 54 14.96 -6.64 -17.55
CA ALA A 54 13.91 -5.83 -16.98
C ALA A 54 14.05 -5.75 -15.44
N PRO A 55 13.74 -4.59 -14.83
CA PRO A 55 13.76 -4.45 -13.38
C PRO A 55 12.80 -5.42 -12.70
N LYS A 56 13.28 -6.13 -11.68
CA LYS A 56 12.44 -6.97 -10.83
C LYS A 56 12.23 -6.28 -9.49
N PHE A 57 11.02 -5.79 -9.23
CA PHE A 57 10.63 -5.26 -7.93
C PHE A 57 10.34 -6.40 -6.95
N LEU A 58 11.04 -6.37 -5.82
CA LEU A 58 11.03 -7.37 -4.75
C LEU A 58 10.59 -6.73 -3.43
N GLY A 59 10.49 -7.56 -2.41
CA GLY A 59 10.20 -7.13 -1.04
C GLY A 59 8.72 -7.10 -0.70
N LYS A 60 8.45 -6.80 0.56
CA LYS A 60 7.15 -6.95 1.23
C LYS A 60 6.05 -6.01 0.69
N TYR A 61 6.40 -4.96 -0.02
CA TYR A 61 5.42 -3.99 -0.56
C TYR A 61 5.05 -4.28 -2.03
N SER A 62 5.82 -5.14 -2.72
CA SER A 62 5.62 -5.49 -4.13
C SER A 62 4.71 -6.72 -4.25
N HIS A 63 3.51 -6.54 -4.81
CA HIS A 63 2.51 -7.58 -5.02
C HIS A 63 2.37 -7.94 -6.51
N GLY A 64 1.66 -9.03 -6.83
CA GLY A 64 1.41 -9.45 -8.21
C GLY A 64 2.50 -10.34 -8.83
N PRO A 65 2.33 -10.77 -10.09
CA PRO A 65 3.33 -11.55 -10.83
C PRO A 65 4.56 -10.70 -11.21
N LYS A 66 5.64 -11.35 -11.66
CA LYS A 66 6.95 -10.70 -11.88
C LYS A 66 6.92 -9.56 -12.90
N ASP A 67 6.02 -9.60 -13.85
CA ASP A 67 5.81 -8.69 -14.98
C ASP A 67 4.67 -7.68 -14.76
N ALA A 68 3.90 -7.80 -13.67
CA ALA A 68 2.83 -6.88 -13.33
C ALA A 68 2.83 -6.60 -11.83
N ARG A 69 3.90 -5.95 -11.36
CA ARG A 69 4.05 -5.58 -9.94
C ARG A 69 3.22 -4.35 -9.60
N PHE A 70 2.60 -4.38 -8.42
CA PHE A 70 1.80 -3.27 -7.91
C PHE A 70 1.90 -3.15 -6.39
N LEU A 71 1.50 -1.98 -5.88
CA LEU A 71 1.39 -1.65 -4.46
C LEU A 71 -0.09 -1.60 -4.07
N TYR A 72 -0.44 -2.03 -2.86
CA TYR A 72 -1.79 -1.82 -2.32
C TYR A 72 -1.81 -0.66 -1.34
N VAL A 73 -2.76 0.26 -1.54
CA VAL A 73 -3.25 1.18 -0.50
C VAL A 73 -4.64 0.68 -0.12
N ASN A 74 -4.74 0.04 1.03
CA ASN A 74 -6.00 -0.49 1.55
C ASN A 74 -6.79 0.62 2.23
N ALA A 75 -8.11 0.49 2.25
CA ALA A 75 -9.03 1.39 2.93
C ALA A 75 -10.03 0.62 3.80
N GLY A 76 -10.52 1.26 4.87
CA GLY A 76 -11.59 0.74 5.72
C GLY A 76 -11.24 -0.60 6.36
N THR A 77 -12.08 -1.61 6.11
CA THR A 77 -11.93 -2.98 6.64
C THR A 77 -10.57 -3.59 6.29
N TYR A 78 -10.11 -3.43 5.05
CA TYR A 78 -8.79 -3.94 4.63
C TYR A 78 -7.62 -3.17 5.26
N ALA A 79 -7.89 -1.98 5.81
CA ALA A 79 -6.95 -1.21 6.62
C ALA A 79 -7.12 -1.44 8.14
N ARG A 80 -7.86 -2.49 8.54
CA ARG A 80 -8.22 -2.85 9.93
C ARG A 80 -9.06 -1.81 10.67
N GLN A 81 -9.87 -1.04 9.95
CA GLN A 81 -10.88 -0.20 10.56
C GLN A 81 -12.18 -1.00 10.74
N HIS A 82 -12.58 -1.21 12.00
CA HIS A 82 -13.85 -1.84 12.36
C HIS A 82 -14.62 -0.97 13.36
N PRO A 83 -15.96 -0.87 13.26
CA PRO A 83 -16.80 -1.26 12.12
C PRO A 83 -16.76 -0.22 11.00
N THR A 84 -16.75 -0.63 9.73
CA THR A 84 -16.90 0.28 8.58
C THR A 84 -17.77 -0.33 7.51
N ALA A 85 -18.49 0.52 6.75
CA ALA A 85 -19.21 0.12 5.54
C ALA A 85 -18.27 -0.21 4.35
N TRP A 86 -16.97 0.04 4.50
CA TRP A 86 -15.96 -0.17 3.47
C TRP A 86 -15.30 -1.54 3.65
N GLY A 87 -15.95 -2.58 3.13
CA GLY A 87 -15.47 -3.95 3.03
C GLY A 87 -16.37 -4.72 2.05
N ALA A 88 -15.85 -5.67 1.29
CA ALA A 88 -16.60 -6.38 0.24
C ALA A 88 -17.69 -7.35 0.77
N GLY A 89 -18.30 -7.07 1.92
CA GLY A 89 -19.19 -7.99 2.62
C GLY A 89 -20.18 -7.33 3.58
N GLN A 90 -20.68 -6.13 3.29
CA GLN A 90 -21.93 -5.68 3.89
C GLN A 90 -23.09 -5.92 2.91
N SER A 91 -23.68 -7.11 3.01
CA SER A 91 -25.06 -7.32 2.60
C SER A 91 -25.93 -6.38 3.47
N TYR A 92 -26.67 -5.49 2.82
CA TYR A 92 -27.74 -4.75 3.49
C TYR A 92 -28.77 -5.78 3.99
N HIS A 93 -28.94 -5.89 5.31
CA HIS A 93 -30.11 -6.49 5.94
C HIS A 93 -30.91 -5.37 6.61
#